data_AF-A0A072N2S2-F1
#
_entry.id   AF-A0A072N2S2-F1
#
_cell.length_a   1.000
_cell.length_b   1.000
_cell.length_c   1.000
_cell.angle_alpha   90.00
_cell.angle_beta   90.00
_cell.angle_gamma   90.00
#
_symmetry.space_group_name_H-M   'P 1'
#
loop_
_entity.id
_entity.type
_entity.pdbx_description
1 polymer ?
#
loop_
_entity_poly.entity_id
_entity_poly.type
_entity_poly.pdbx_seq_one_letter_code
_entity_poly.pdbx_strand_id
1 'polypeptide(L)'
;MIGGGQPERSVFRGRRPTGEVYSPELAEEFPNRDWILSRILWLCGRESGTNRGPGVDTFRRFIYIHGTPDSEPMGIPMSHGCVRMRNADVIDLYARVSPGTAVVIR
;
A
#
# COMPACT_ATOMS: atom_id res chain seq x y z
N MET A 1 2.56 -6.30 -8.27
CA MET A 1 3.62 -5.34 -7.90
C MET A 1 3.44 -4.09 -8.75
N ILE A 2 3.34 -2.91 -8.16
CA ILE A 2 3.09 -1.63 -8.88
C ILE A 2 4.00 -0.54 -8.29
N GLY A 3 4.45 0.39 -9.13
CA GLY A 3 5.28 1.53 -8.74
C GLY A 3 6.78 1.37 -9.01
N GLY A 4 7.21 0.28 -9.63
CA GLY A 4 8.60 0.13 -10.10
C GLY A 4 8.99 1.28 -11.04
N GLY A 5 10.19 1.84 -10.84
CA GLY A 5 10.70 2.98 -11.60
C GLY A 5 10.05 4.33 -11.27
N GLN A 6 9.01 4.37 -10.43
CA GLN A 6 8.44 5.63 -9.96
C GLN A 6 9.32 6.23 -8.84
N PRO A 7 9.39 7.56 -8.73
CA PRO A 7 10.03 8.24 -7.61
C PRO A 7 9.58 7.70 -6.24
N GLU A 8 10.42 7.91 -5.24
CA GLU A 8 9.97 7.81 -3.85
C GLU A 8 8.82 8.82 -3.62
N ARG A 9 7.86 8.46 -2.76
CA ARG A 9 6.67 9.28 -2.44
C ARG A 9 5.71 9.51 -3.62
N SER A 10 5.88 8.85 -4.77
CA SER A 10 4.87 8.88 -5.83
C SER A 10 3.51 8.47 -5.32
N VAL A 11 2.47 9.24 -5.68
CA VAL A 11 1.11 9.04 -5.21
C VAL A 11 0.34 8.14 -6.17
N PHE A 12 -0.45 7.22 -5.61
CA PHE A 12 -1.29 6.30 -6.37
C PHE A 12 -2.77 6.48 -6.02
N ARG A 13 -3.64 6.37 -7.03
CA ARG A 13 -5.10 6.30 -6.88
C ARG A 13 -5.63 5.13 -7.69
N GLY A 14 -6.42 4.24 -7.09
CA GLY A 14 -6.92 3.05 -7.77
C GLY A 14 -5.81 2.14 -8.33
N ARG A 15 -4.61 2.20 -7.71
CA ARG A 15 -3.36 1.53 -8.15
C ARG A 15 -2.75 2.08 -9.45
N ARG A 16 -3.12 3.29 -9.86
CA ARG A 16 -2.50 4.01 -10.98
C ARG A 16 -1.67 5.17 -10.43
N PRO A 17 -0.45 5.41 -10.93
CA PRO A 17 0.30 6.60 -10.55
C PRO A 17 -0.49 7.85 -10.98
N THR A 18 -0.53 8.86 -10.13
CA THR A 18 -1.21 10.12 -10.46
C THR A 18 -0.30 11.13 -11.13
N GLY A 19 1.02 10.91 -11.07
CA GLY A 19 2.05 11.87 -11.48
C GLY A 19 2.50 12.80 -10.34
N GLU A 20 1.78 12.81 -9.22
CA GLU A 20 2.16 13.58 -8.03
C GLU A 20 3.24 12.85 -7.22
N VAL A 21 4.08 13.63 -6.54
CA VAL A 21 4.98 13.17 -5.47
C VAL A 21 4.51 13.83 -4.18
N TYR A 22 4.27 13.03 -3.15
CA TYR A 22 3.77 13.51 -1.87
C TYR A 22 4.72 14.51 -1.21
N SER A 23 4.15 15.58 -0.68
CA SER A 23 4.80 16.56 0.19
C SER A 23 3.85 16.99 1.32
N PRO A 24 4.35 17.59 2.41
CA PRO A 24 3.52 18.14 3.48
C PRO A 24 2.51 19.18 2.97
N GLU A 25 2.90 20.03 2.03
CA GLU A 25 2.04 21.07 1.44
C GLU A 25 0.85 20.43 0.70
N LEU A 26 1.11 19.34 -0.03
CA LEU A 26 0.05 18.56 -0.69
C LEU A 26 -0.88 17.87 0.33
N ALA A 27 -0.34 17.49 1.49
CA ALA A 27 -1.13 16.93 2.59
C ALA A 27 -2.05 17.98 3.22
N GLU A 28 -1.57 19.22 3.37
CA GLU A 28 -2.36 20.35 3.87
C GLU A 28 -3.47 20.75 2.89
N GLU A 29 -3.20 20.70 1.58
CA GLU A 29 -4.22 20.96 0.55
C GLU A 29 -5.32 19.88 0.53
N PHE A 30 -4.95 18.62 0.80
CA PHE A 30 -5.87 17.48 0.78
C PHE A 30 -5.86 16.69 2.10
N PRO A 31 -6.34 17.26 3.22
CA PRO A 31 -6.15 16.71 4.56
C PRO A 31 -6.88 15.38 4.79
N ASN A 32 -7.94 15.12 4.02
CA ASN A 32 -8.76 13.90 4.12
C ASN A 32 -8.44 12.85 3.05
N ARG A 33 -7.39 13.05 2.25
CA ARG A 33 -7.00 12.12 1.19
C ARG A 33 -6.26 10.91 1.77
N ASP A 34 -6.66 9.72 1.36
CA ASP A 34 -5.90 8.51 1.68
C ASP A 34 -4.63 8.45 0.81
N TRP A 35 -3.48 8.41 1.48
CA TRP A 35 -2.16 8.48 0.84
C TRP A 35 -1.57 7.09 0.64
N ILE A 36 -1.59 6.65 -0.62
CA ILE A 36 -0.92 5.42 -1.07
C ILE A 36 0.33 5.82 -1.82
N LEU A 37 1.50 5.57 -1.22
CA LEU A 37 2.76 6.11 -1.69
C LEU A 37 3.75 5.03 -2.14
N SER A 38 4.71 5.47 -2.96
CA SER A 38 5.96 4.78 -3.33
C SER A 38 5.77 3.46 -4.08
N ARG A 39 5.29 2.40 -3.43
CA ARG A 39 5.13 1.06 -4.02
C ARG A 39 3.84 0.43 -3.53
N ILE A 40 3.28 -0.47 -4.34
CA ILE A 40 2.12 -1.29 -3.98
C ILE A 40 2.45 -2.77 -4.21
N LEU A 41 2.39 -3.56 -3.13
CA LEU A 41 2.44 -5.02 -3.17
C LEU A 41 1.05 -5.57 -2.90
N TRP A 42 0.39 -6.04 -3.96
CA TRP A 42 -1.01 -6.44 -3.90
C TRP A 42 -1.16 -7.87 -3.38
N LEU A 43 -2.03 -8.02 -2.38
CA LEU A 43 -2.26 -9.29 -1.70
C LEU A 43 -3.48 -10.00 -2.33
N CYS A 44 -3.32 -11.29 -2.59
CA CYS A 44 -4.36 -12.08 -3.25
C CYS A 44 -5.35 -12.77 -2.29
N GLY A 45 -4.95 -12.97 -1.03
CA GLY A 45 -5.63 -13.90 -0.12
C GLY A 45 -5.42 -15.37 -0.53
N ARG A 46 -5.16 -16.26 0.44
CA ARG A 46 -4.90 -17.69 0.18
C ARG A 46 -5.82 -18.63 0.96
N GLU A 47 -6.58 -18.12 1.92
CA GLU A 47 -7.41 -18.89 2.84
C GLU A 47 -8.89 -18.64 2.53
N SER A 48 -9.55 -19.70 2.03
CA SER A 48 -10.97 -19.66 1.68
C SER A 48 -11.83 -19.37 2.91
N GLY A 49 -12.74 -18.40 2.81
CA GLY A 49 -13.62 -18.00 3.91
C GLY A 49 -12.99 -17.05 4.92
N THR A 50 -11.67 -16.84 4.88
CA THR A 50 -10.96 -15.90 5.77
C THR A 50 -10.49 -14.66 5.03
N ASN A 51 -9.74 -14.83 3.94
CA ASN A 51 -9.19 -13.73 3.14
C ASN A 51 -9.35 -13.94 1.62
N ARG A 52 -10.06 -15.01 1.23
CA ARG A 52 -10.40 -15.35 -0.16
C ARG A 52 -11.86 -15.78 -0.26
N GLY A 53 -12.56 -15.24 -1.27
CA GLY A 53 -13.98 -15.57 -1.53
C GLY A 53 -14.99 -14.50 -1.08
N PRO A 54 -16.31 -14.74 -1.29
CA PRO A 54 -17.35 -13.73 -1.10
C PRO A 54 -17.30 -13.05 0.28
N GLY A 55 -17.41 -11.71 0.30
CA GLY A 55 -17.41 -10.90 1.53
C GLY A 55 -16.04 -10.67 2.18
N VAL A 56 -15.05 -11.53 1.92
CA VAL A 56 -13.74 -11.51 2.63
C VAL A 56 -12.52 -11.33 1.71
N ASP A 57 -12.71 -11.37 0.39
CA ASP A 57 -11.63 -11.42 -0.60
C ASP A 57 -10.67 -10.21 -0.56
N THR A 58 -9.44 -10.43 -0.11
CA THR A 58 -8.38 -9.42 0.00
C THR A 58 -8.11 -8.73 -1.34
N PHE A 59 -8.06 -9.51 -2.43
CA PHE A 59 -7.75 -8.99 -3.75
C PHE A 59 -8.82 -8.02 -4.24
N ARG A 60 -10.10 -8.46 -4.24
CA ARG A 60 -11.25 -7.67 -4.67
C ARG A 60 -11.51 -6.45 -3.78
N ARG A 61 -11.09 -6.49 -2.52
CA ARG A 61 -11.18 -5.38 -1.56
C ARG A 61 -10.02 -4.39 -1.64
N PHE A 62 -9.12 -4.55 -2.60
CA PHE A 62 -7.98 -3.63 -2.82
C PHE A 62 -7.09 -3.51 -1.58
N ILE A 63 -6.84 -4.62 -0.89
CA ILE A 63 -5.92 -4.66 0.25
C ILE A 63 -4.49 -4.95 -0.23
N TYR A 64 -3.55 -4.09 0.14
CA TYR A 64 -2.15 -4.21 -0.25
C TYR A 64 -1.20 -3.61 0.77
N ILE A 65 0.09 -3.93 0.64
CA ILE A 65 1.18 -3.28 1.36
C ILE A 65 1.61 -2.04 0.55
N HIS A 66 1.72 -0.88 1.20
CA HIS A 66 2.14 0.36 0.53
C HIS A 66 2.89 1.33 1.45
N GLY A 67 3.54 2.32 0.82
CA GLY A 67 4.17 3.45 1.52
C GLY A 67 3.13 4.44 2.02
N THR A 68 3.45 5.20 3.08
CA THR A 68 2.55 6.17 3.70
C THR A 68 3.33 7.40 4.18
N PRO A 69 2.69 8.55 4.45
CA PRO A 69 3.36 9.72 5.02
C PRO A 69 4.11 9.42 6.33
N ASP A 70 5.18 10.16 6.59
CA ASP A 70 6.00 9.97 7.80
C ASP A 70 5.23 10.35 9.09
N SER A 71 4.20 11.20 8.96
CA SER A 71 3.26 11.59 10.02
C SER A 71 2.33 10.47 10.47
N GLU A 72 2.08 9.45 9.64
CA GLU A 72 1.20 8.35 10.01
C GLU A 72 1.91 7.43 11.03
N PRO A 73 1.18 6.95 12.06
CA PRO A 73 1.76 6.07 13.07
C PRO A 73 1.97 4.66 12.53
N MET A 74 3.04 4.02 12.99
CA MET A 74 3.39 2.64 12.65
C MET A 74 2.95 1.68 13.76
N GLY A 75 2.60 0.45 13.39
CA GLY A 75 2.21 -0.59 14.34
C GLY A 75 0.80 -0.46 14.93
N ILE A 76 0.01 0.51 14.45
CA ILE A 76 -1.39 0.70 14.89
C ILE A 76 -2.34 0.39 13.73
N PRO A 77 -3.39 -0.42 13.95
CA PRO A 77 -4.37 -0.76 12.91
C PRO A 77 -5.31 0.44 12.62
N MET A 78 -4.85 1.36 11.77
CA MET A 78 -5.64 2.54 11.34
C MET A 78 -5.88 2.61 9.83
N SER A 79 -5.72 1.50 9.12
CA SER A 79 -6.05 1.42 7.70
C SER A 79 -7.45 0.85 7.47
N HIS A 80 -8.00 1.04 6.27
CA HIS A 80 -9.21 0.35 5.81
C HIS A 80 -8.93 -1.11 5.37
N GLY A 81 -7.87 -1.72 5.89
CA GLY A 81 -7.44 -3.09 5.61
C GLY A 81 -6.05 -3.22 5.00
N CYS A 82 -5.51 -2.17 4.38
CA CYS A 82 -4.15 -2.15 3.85
C CYS A 82 -3.06 -2.25 4.92
N VAL A 83 -1.85 -2.65 4.54
CA VAL A 83 -0.69 -2.65 5.45
C VAL A 83 0.19 -1.46 5.09
N ARG A 84 0.33 -0.50 6.00
CA ARG A 84 1.17 0.67 5.81
C ARG A 84 2.62 0.37 6.20
N MET A 85 3.55 0.90 5.43
CA MET A 85 5.00 0.85 5.69
C MET A 85 5.62 2.22 5.45
N ARG A 86 6.81 2.47 6.00
CA ARG A 86 7.61 3.63 5.62
C ARG A 86 8.02 3.53 4.15
N ASN A 87 8.22 4.68 3.52
CA ASN A 87 8.52 4.75 2.08
C ASN A 87 9.80 4.00 1.71
N ALA A 88 10.88 4.19 2.47
CA ALA A 88 12.13 3.46 2.27
C ALA A 88 11.93 1.93 2.40
N ASP A 89 11.22 1.50 3.44
CA ASP A 89 11.03 0.07 3.73
C ASP A 89 10.20 -0.64 2.66
N VAL A 90 9.13 -0.01 2.15
CA VAL A 90 8.32 -0.63 1.09
C VAL A 90 9.06 -0.65 -0.24
N ILE A 91 9.93 0.33 -0.51
CA ILE A 91 10.80 0.36 -1.69
C ILE A 91 11.81 -0.78 -1.62
N ASP A 92 12.45 -0.96 -0.46
CA ASP A 92 13.40 -2.05 -0.22
C ASP A 92 12.70 -3.42 -0.35
N LEU A 93 11.55 -3.60 0.30
CA LEU A 93 10.76 -4.82 0.18
C LEU A 93 10.37 -5.12 -1.27
N TYR A 94 9.92 -4.11 -2.01
CA TYR A 94 9.54 -4.23 -3.41
C TYR A 94 10.68 -4.78 -4.28
N ALA A 95 11.92 -4.37 -4.01
CA ALA A 95 13.09 -4.82 -4.77
C ALA A 95 13.48 -6.27 -4.47
N ARG A 96 13.05 -6.82 -3.32
CA ARG A 96 13.46 -8.15 -2.83
C ARG A 96 12.48 -9.27 -3.12
N VAL A 97 11.22 -8.95 -3.44
CA VAL A 97 10.15 -9.94 -3.58
C VAL A 97 9.55 -9.95 -4.98
N SER A 98 8.98 -11.10 -5.35
CA SER A 98 8.35 -11.31 -6.65
C SER A 98 6.87 -11.69 -6.48
N PRO A 99 6.01 -11.52 -7.50
CA PRO A 99 4.66 -12.07 -7.48
C PRO A 99 4.68 -13.55 -7.12
N GLY A 100 3.85 -13.95 -6.15
CA GLY A 100 3.81 -15.33 -5.63
C GLY A 100 4.61 -15.54 -4.34
N THR A 101 5.46 -14.60 -3.93
CA THR A 101 6.08 -14.63 -2.59
C THR A 101 5.00 -14.69 -1.52
N ALA A 102 5.10 -15.68 -0.63
CA ALA A 102 4.15 -15.85 0.45
C ALA A 102 4.32 -14.75 1.51
N VAL A 103 3.20 -14.21 1.99
CA VAL A 103 3.15 -13.23 3.07
C VAL A 103 2.29 -13.81 4.18
N VAL A 104 2.79 -13.74 5.42
CA VAL A 104 2.07 -14.13 6.63
C VAL A 104 1.81 -12.86 7.44
N ILE A 105 0.55 -12.58 7.76
CA ILE A 105 0.14 -11.41 8.54
C ILE A 105 -0.29 -11.89 9.92
N ARG A 106 0.41 -11.34 10.93
CA ARG A 106 0.22 -11.43 12.39
C ARG A 106 -1.03 -10.69 12.88
#